data_AF-A0A520HJY2-F1
#
_entry.id   AF-A0A520HJY2-F1
#
_cell.length_a   1.000
_cell.length_b   1.000
_cell.length_c   1.000
_cell.angle_alpha   90.00
_cell.angle_beta   90.00
_cell.angle_gamma   90.00
#
_symmetry.space_group_name_H-M   'P 1'
#
loop_
_entity.id
_entity.type
_entity.pdbx_description
1 polymer ?
#
loop_
_entity_poly.entity_id
_entity_poly.type
_entity_poly.pdbx_seq_one_letter_code
_entity_poly.pdbx_strand_id
1 'polypeptide(L)' 'LEELPAEKFARIHRSYAVSKEQIRQIGNTTVGIGEVNLPVGKTYRSTLSQIRS' A
#
# COMPACT_ATOMS: atom_id res chain seq x y z
N LEU A 1 -10.86 -11.97 -5.36
CA LEU A 1 -9.63 -11.18 -5.59
C LEU A 1 -9.15 -11.51 -7.00
N GLU A 2 -10.03 -11.27 -7.96
CA GLU A 2 -9.64 -11.16 -9.37
C GLU A 2 -8.67 -9.97 -9.47
N GLU A 3 -7.71 -10.12 -10.35
CA GLU A 3 -6.42 -9.43 -10.37
C GLU A 3 -6.59 -7.91 -10.48
N LEU A 4 -6.57 -7.21 -9.34
CA LEU A 4 -6.46 -5.76 -9.35
C LEU A 4 -5.19 -5.37 -10.13
N PRO A 5 -5.27 -4.42 -11.07
CA PRO A 5 -4.12 -4.01 -11.85
C PRO A 5 -2.95 -3.62 -10.94
N ALA A 6 -1.87 -4.40 -10.96
CA ALA A 6 -0.70 -4.19 -10.10
C ALA A 6 -0.03 -2.82 -10.34
N GLU A 7 -0.31 -2.21 -11.49
CA GLU A 7 0.10 -0.85 -11.83
C GLU A 7 -0.61 0.19 -10.96
N LYS A 8 -1.92 0.02 -10.72
CA LYS A 8 -2.77 0.99 -10.00
C LYS A 8 -2.92 0.68 -8.51
N PHE A 9 -2.78 -0.59 -8.13
CA PHE A 9 -2.97 -1.04 -6.75
C PHE A 9 -1.68 -1.60 -6.15
N ALA A 10 -1.42 -1.24 -4.90
CA ALA A 10 -0.34 -1.80 -4.09
C ALA A 10 -0.93 -2.71 -3.02
N ARG A 11 -0.40 -3.94 -2.91
CA ARG A 11 -0.78 -4.85 -1.83
C ARG A 11 0.03 -4.52 -0.58
N ILE A 12 -0.66 -4.27 0.52
CA ILE A 12 -0.04 -3.80 1.78
C ILE A 12 -0.13 -4.83 2.91
N HIS A 13 -1.02 -5.80 2.75
CA HIS A 13 -1.23 -6.89 3.69
C HIS A 13 -1.76 -8.12 2.94
N ARG A 14 -1.75 -9.29 3.57
CA ARG A 14 -2.33 -10.50 2.97
C ARG A 14 -3.82 -10.31 2.64
N SER A 15 -4.52 -9.48 3.41
CA SER A 15 -5.96 -9.21 3.28
C SER A 15 -6.31 -7.90 2.57
N TYR A 16 -5.35 -7.00 2.32
CA TYR A 16 -5.64 -5.62 1.88
C TYR A 16 -4.74 -5.17 0.73
N ALA A 17 -5.34 -4.48 -0.22
CA ALA A 17 -4.68 -3.73 -1.28
C ALA A 17 -5.25 -2.31 -1.33
N VAL A 18 -4.42 -1.34 -1.69
CA VAL A 18 -4.76 0.09 -1.73
C VAL A 18 -4.41 0.68 -3.09
N SER A 19 -5.15 1.69 -3.52
CA SER A 19 -4.81 2.44 -4.73
C SER A 19 -3.54 3.25 -4.50
N LYS A 20 -2.57 3.16 -5.42
CA LYS A 20 -1.31 3.91 -5.35
C LYS A 20 -1.52 5.41 -5.44
N GLU A 21 -2.48 5.85 -6.25
CA GLU A 21 -2.82 7.27 -6.43
C GLU A 21 -3.37 7.92 -5.16
N GLN A 22 -3.97 7.13 -4.27
CA GLN A 22 -4.54 7.63 -3.02
C GLN A 22 -3.56 7.58 -1.83
N ILE A 23 -2.35 7.05 -2.05
CA ILE A 23 -1.30 7.04 -1.02
C ILE A 23 -0.81 8.46 -0.82
N ARG A 24 -1.09 9.03 0.36
CA ARG A 24 -0.60 10.36 0.76
C ARG A 24 0.68 10.30 1.57
N GLN A 25 0.86 9.22 2.33
CA GLN A 25 2.03 9.04 3.16
C GLN A 25 2.35 7.55 3.31
N ILE A 26 3.64 7.21 3.27
CA ILE A 26 4.13 5.86 3.59
C ILE A 26 4.94 5.97 4.88
N GLY A 27 4.42 5.37 5.95
CA GLY A 27 5.12 5.22 7.23
C GLY A 27 5.88 3.90 7.31
N ASN A 28 6.59 3.69 8.43
CA ASN A 28 7.37 2.45 8.63
C ASN A 28 6.49 1.20 8.75
N THR A 29 5.31 1.33 9.35
CA THR A 29 4.38 0.21 9.65
C THR A 29 2.98 0.46 9.12
N THR A 30 2.72 1.62 8.52
CA THR A 30 1.40 2.08 8.12
C THR A 30 1.49 2.82 6.78
N VAL A 31 0.37 2.86 6.06
CA VAL A 31 0.19 3.69 4.87
C VAL A 31 -1.02 4.59 5.08
N GLY A 32 -0.84 5.88 4.81
CA GLY A 32 -1.91 6.88 4.84
C GLY A 32 -2.61 6.92 3.49
N ILE A 33 -3.91 6.60 3.49
CA ILE A 33 -4.80 6.68 2.33
C ILE A 33 -5.86 7.74 2.66
N GLY A 34 -5.86 8.87 1.96
CA GLY A 34 -6.78 9.97 2.29
C GLY A 34 -6.60 10.44 3.74
N GLU A 35 -7.59 10.20 4.60
CA GLU A 35 -7.59 10.52 6.03
C GLU A 35 -7.41 9.28 6.94
N VAL A 36 -7.31 8.07 6.37
CA VAL A 36 -7.17 6.82 7.14
C VAL A 36 -5.76 6.26 7.08
N ASN A 37 -5.31 5.65 8.18
CA ASN A 37 -4.04 4.95 8.25
C ASN A 37 -4.26 3.44 8.32
N LEU A 38 -3.71 2.71 7.34
CA LEU A 38 -3.82 1.27 7.25
C LEU A 38 -2.51 0.58 7.64
N PRO A 39 -2.55 -0.52 8.41
CA PRO A 39 -1.36 -1.25 8.78
C PRO A 39 -0.76 -2.02 7.60
N VAL A 40 0.57 -2.02 7.53
CA VAL A 40 1.35 -2.69 6.49
C VAL A 40 2.07 -3.90 7.09
N GLY A 41 1.81 -5.07 6.51
CA GLY A 41 2.49 -6.31 6.88
C GLY A 41 3.99 -6.22 6.57
N LYS A 42 4.85 -6.73 7.46
CA LYS A 42 6.31 -6.64 7.33
C LYS A 42 6.83 -7.04 5.93
N THR A 43 6.30 -8.12 5.37
CA THR A 43 6.69 -8.65 4.05
C THR A 43 6.42 -7.67 2.89
N TYR A 44 5.43 -6.78 3.02
CA TYR A 44 5.00 -5.87 1.96
C TYR A 44 5.65 -4.48 2.04
N ARG A 45 6.41 -4.20 3.11
CA ARG A 45 7.02 -2.87 3.36
C ARG A 45 8.08 -2.50 2.33
N SER A 46 8.92 -3.46 1.96
CA SER A 46 9.95 -3.25 0.95
C SER A 46 9.34 -2.85 -0.38
N THR A 47 8.29 -3.55 -0.83
CA THR A 47 7.56 -3.22 -2.05
C THR A 47 6.92 -1.84 -2.01
N LEU A 48 6.31 -1.47 -0.88
CA LEU A 48 5.72 -0.13 -0.70
C LEU A 48 6.77 0.99 -0.75
N SER A 49 7.96 0.78 -0.16
CA SER A 49 9.02 1.78 -0.19
C SER A 49 9.52 2.12 -1.60
N GLN A 50 9.39 1.17 -2.54
CA GLN A 50 9.77 1.34 -3.94
C GLN A 50 8.79 2.19 -4.76
N ILE A 51 7.60 2.49 -4.23
CA ILE A 51 6.58 3.31 -4.93
C ILE A 51 6.97 4.80 -4.95
N ARG A 52 7.90 5.24 -4.10
CA ARG A 52 8.34 6.64 -3.99
C ARG A 52 9.38 7.07 -5.05
N SER A 53 9.74 6.21 -6.01
CA SER A 53 10.79 6.47 -7.02
C SER A 53 10.22 6.88 -8.37
#